data_AF-A0A1F9A0M4-F1
#
_entry.id   AF-A0A1F9A0M4-F1
#
_cell.length_a   1.000
_cell.length_b   1.000
_cell.length_c   1.000
_cell.angle_alpha   90.00
_cell.angle_beta   90.00
_cell.angle_gamma   90.00
#
_symmetry.space_group_name_H-M   'P 1'
#
loop_
_entity.id
_entity.type
_entity.pdbx_description
1 polymer ?
#
loop_
_entity_poly.entity_id
_entity_poly.type
_entity_poly.pdbx_seq_one_letter_code
_entity_poly.pdbx_strand_id
1 'polypeptide(L)'
;MHLPVIILHIDSDYKITYWIIRDGVKVVSPVTIPQTIQLLNTFEFDLIVSEPQKMAILKSPFKVNDPNEHEKSEDSKTPIPW
;
A
#
# COMPACT_ATOMS: atom_id res chain seq x y z
N MET A 1 -4.26 -20.12 -15.49
CA MET A 1 -5.20 -19.31 -14.70
C MET A 1 -4.52 -17.99 -14.41
N HIS A 2 -5.13 -16.85 -14.74
CA HIS A 2 -4.56 -15.55 -14.44
C HIS A 2 -4.83 -15.19 -12.98
N LEU A 3 -3.86 -14.57 -12.32
CA LEU A 3 -4.05 -14.02 -10.98
C LEU A 3 -5.09 -12.89 -11.03
N PRO A 4 -5.95 -12.75 -10.00
CA PRO A 4 -6.86 -11.64 -9.92
C PRO A 4 -6.08 -10.33 -9.85
N VAL A 5 -6.53 -9.31 -10.57
CA VAL A 5 -6.01 -7.94 -10.44
C VAL A 5 -6.78 -7.25 -9.33
N ILE A 6 -6.04 -6.72 -8.35
CA ILE A 6 -6.59 -6.03 -7.20
C ILE A 6 -6.26 -4.54 -7.34
N ILE A 7 -7.29 -3.70 -7.28
CA ILE A 7 -7.15 -2.25 -7.45
C ILE A 7 -7.82 -1.56 -6.27
N LEU A 8 -7.12 -0.61 -5.68
CA LEU A 8 -7.69 0.36 -4.76
C LEU A 8 -7.92 1.67 -5.52
N HIS A 9 -9.16 2.13 -5.57
CA HIS A 9 -9.54 3.35 -6.28
C HIS A 9 -10.05 4.40 -5.29
N ILE A 10 -9.40 5.57 -5.29
CA ILE A 10 -9.83 6.75 -4.55
C ILE A 10 -10.38 7.74 -5.57
N ASP A 11 -11.66 8.08 -5.46
CA ASP A 11 -12.29 9.06 -6.34
C ASP A 11 -12.07 10.50 -5.89
N SER A 12 -12.57 11.46 -6.68
CA SER A 12 -12.43 12.89 -6.42
C SER A 12 -13.18 13.38 -5.18
N ASP A 13 -14.15 12.60 -4.70
CA ASP A 13 -14.91 12.86 -3.49
C ASP A 13 -14.28 12.15 -2.26
N TYR A 14 -13.07 11.61 -2.41
CA TYR A 14 -12.37 10.79 -1.41
C TYR A 14 -13.12 9.51 -1.02
N LYS A 15 -14.04 9.02 -1.86
CA LYS A 15 -14.63 7.69 -1.68
C LYS A 15 -13.63 6.65 -2.13
N ILE A 16 -13.44 5.65 -1.29
CA ILE A 16 -12.49 4.57 -1.54
C ILE A 16 -13.27 3.32 -1.92
N THR A 17 -12.92 2.75 -3.06
CA THR A 17 -13.49 1.50 -3.55
C THR A 17 -12.40 0.49 -3.85
N TYR A 18 -12.65 -0.75 -3.45
CA TYR A 18 -11.76 -1.88 -3.65
C TYR A 18 -12.32 -2.75 -4.77
N TRP A 19 -11.50 -3.02 -5.79
CA TRP A 19 -11.91 -3.76 -6.98
C TRP A 19 -11.11 -5.07 -7.08
N ILE A 20 -11.81 -6.16 -7.34
CA ILE A 20 -11.21 -7.44 -7.74
C ILE A 20 -11.65 -7.72 -9.17
N ILE A 21 -10.69 -7.86 -10.08
CA ILE A 21 -10.92 -8.19 -11.49
C ILE A 21 -10.34 -9.56 -11.78
N ARG A 22 -11.19 -10.50 -12.20
CA ARG A 22 -10.76 -11.85 -12.56
C ARG A 22 -11.65 -12.40 -13.67
N ASP A 23 -11.02 -12.93 -14.73
CA ASP A 23 -11.71 -13.61 -15.83
C ASP A 23 -12.87 -12.77 -16.43
N GLY A 24 -12.66 -11.45 -16.53
CA GLY A 24 -13.66 -10.48 -17.02
C GLY A 24 -14.73 -10.05 -16.01
N VAL A 25 -14.77 -10.65 -14.81
CA VAL A 25 -15.68 -10.28 -13.73
C VAL A 25 -15.02 -9.20 -12.86
N LYS A 26 -15.74 -8.11 -12.59
CA LYS A 26 -15.33 -7.03 -11.69
C LYS A 26 -16.23 -7.02 -10.44
N VAL A 27 -15.64 -7.26 -9.28
CA VAL A 27 -16.29 -7.08 -7.97
C VAL A 27 -15.85 -5.72 -7.41
N VAL A 28 -16.80 -4.93 -6.93
CA VAL A 28 -16.54 -3.60 -6.36
C VAL A 28 -17.12 -3.54 -4.96
N SER A 29 -16.32 -3.13 -3.99
CA SER A 29 -16.80 -2.86 -2.62
C SER A 29 -16.34 -1.49 -2.16
N PRO A 30 -17.23 -0.65 -1.60
CA PRO A 30 -16.79 0.53 -0.86
C PRO A 30 -16.01 0.09 0.38
N VAL A 31 -15.00 0.86 0.75
CA VAL A 31 -14.18 0.62 1.95
C VAL A 31 -13.97 1.93 2.70
N THR A 32 -13.85 1.83 4.02
CA THR A 32 -13.51 2.97 4.88
C THR A 32 -11.99 3.19 4.92
N ILE A 33 -11.53 4.36 5.35
CA ILE A 33 -10.09 4.66 5.52
C ILE A 33 -9.40 3.63 6.43
N PRO A 34 -9.94 3.27 7.62
CA PRO A 34 -9.30 2.27 8.49
C PRO A 34 -9.15 0.90 7.81
N GLN A 35 -10.19 0.45 7.09
CA GLN A 35 -10.13 -0.80 6.32
C GLN A 35 -9.12 -0.72 5.18
N THR A 36 -9.00 0.45 4.55
CA THR A 36 -8.03 0.70 3.47
C THR A 36 -6.61 0.56 3.97
N ILE A 37 -6.30 1.12 5.16
CA ILE A 37 -4.98 0.99 5.79
C ILE A 37 -4.67 -0.47 6.12
N GLN A 38 -5.65 -1.22 6.62
CA GLN A 38 -5.47 -2.65 6.87
C GLN A 38 -5.17 -3.42 5.58
N LEU A 39 -5.88 -3.11 4.49
CA LEU A 39 -5.65 -3.73 3.18
C LEU A 39 -4.26 -3.38 2.64
N LEU A 40 -3.83 -2.10 2.71
CA LEU A 40 -2.49 -1.61 2.33
C LEU A 40 -1.36 -2.41 2.98
N ASN A 41 -1.55 -2.88 4.22
CA ASN A 41 -0.54 -3.65 4.94
C ASN A 41 -0.57 -5.16 4.63
N THR A 42 -1.65 -5.66 4.04
CA THR A 42 -1.88 -7.11 3.88
C THR A 42 -1.66 -7.58 2.44
N PHE A 43 -1.94 -6.73 1.46
CA PHE A 43 -1.94 -7.12 0.04
C PHE A 43 -1.17 -6.13 -0.82
N GLU A 44 -0.56 -6.64 -1.88
CA GLU A 44 -0.09 -5.80 -2.99
C GLU A 44 -1.26 -5.49 -3.93
N PHE A 45 -1.37 -4.23 -4.34
CA PHE A 45 -2.40 -3.77 -5.27
C PHE A 45 -1.94 -2.56 -6.06
N ASP A 46 -2.60 -2.35 -7.19
CA ASP A 46 -2.48 -1.11 -7.96
C ASP A 46 -3.36 -0.03 -7.31
N LEU A 47 -2.79 1.17 -7.07
CA LEU A 47 -3.52 2.32 -6.54
C LEU A 47 -3.86 3.27 -7.69
N ILE A 48 -5.14 3.58 -7.82
CA ILE A 48 -5.65 4.60 -8.73
C ILE A 48 -6.20 5.75 -7.90
N VAL A 49 -5.65 6.94 -8.11
CA VAL A 49 -6.17 8.18 -7.53
C VAL A 49 -6.76 9.01 -8.67
N SER A 50 -8.05 9.27 -8.59
CA SER A 50 -8.77 10.13 -9.53
C SER A 50 -8.98 11.49 -8.88
N GLU A 51 -8.13 12.46 -9.20
CA GLU A 51 -8.40 13.86 -8.88
C GLU A 51 -9.35 14.43 -9.94
N PRO A 52 -10.19 15.42 -9.58
CA PRO A 52 -11.18 15.99 -10.50
C PRO A 52 -10.58 16.54 -11.82
N GLN A 53 -9.25 16.72 -11.90
CA GLN A 53 -8.57 17.16 -13.12
C GLN A 53 -7.36 16.30 -13.54
N LYS A 54 -6.99 15.24 -12.79
CA LYS A 54 -5.82 14.40 -13.09
C LYS A 54 -5.99 12.97 -12.57
N MET A 55 -5.69 11.98 -13.40
CA MET A 55 -5.65 10.58 -13.00
C MET A 55 -4.20 10.15 -12.84
N ALA A 56 -3.82 9.65 -11.65
CA ALA A 56 -2.49 9.13 -11.37
C ALA A 56 -2.58 7.64 -10.98
N ILE A 57 -1.73 6.82 -11.59
CA ILE A 57 -1.54 5.41 -11.23
C ILE A 57 -0.25 5.33 -10.42
N LEU A 58 -0.38 5.02 -9.13
CA LEU A 58 0.75 4.79 -8.24
C LEU A 58 0.91 3.28 -8.08
N LYS A 59 2.02 2.75 -8.61
CA LYS A 59 2.45 1.39 -8.29
C LYS A 59 3.26 1.45 -7.00
N SER A 60 2.79 0.79 -5.95
CA SER A 60 3.50 0.73 -4.66
C SER A 60 4.61 -0.33 -4.72
N PRO A 61 5.89 0.00 -4.45
CA PRO A 61 6.93 -0.98 -4.14
C PRO A 61 7.14 -1.16 -2.63
N PHE A 62 6.22 -0.73 -1.77
CA PHE A 62 6.47 -0.69 -0.33
C PHE A 62 6.39 -2.10 0.30
N LYS A 63 7.56 -2.72 0.49
CA LYS A 63 7.76 -3.60 1.66
C LYS A 63 7.79 -2.72 2.89
N VAL A 64 6.76 -2.79 3.71
CA VAL A 64 6.78 -2.20 5.05
C VAL A 64 7.86 -2.94 5.83
N ASN A 65 8.99 -2.27 6.11
CA ASN A 65 9.95 -2.82 7.06
C ASN A 65 9.26 -2.87 8.43
N ASP A 66 9.32 -4.03 9.06
CA ASP A 66 8.83 -4.28 10.41
C ASP A 66 9.33 -3.18 11.38
N PRO A 67 8.46 -2.56 12.20
CA PRO A 67 8.86 -1.51 13.14
C PRO A 67 9.70 -2.02 14.33
N ASN A 68 10.23 -3.26 14.26
CA ASN A 68 10.95 -3.91 15.35
C ASN A 68 12.47 -4.05 15.12
N GLU A 69 13.03 -3.39 14.09
CA GLU A 69 14.49 -3.28 13.92
C GLU A 69 15.01 -1.95 14.50
N HIS A 70 14.84 -1.78 15.80
CA HIS A 70 15.56 -0.76 16.54
C HIS A 70 15.91 -1.30 17.92
N GLU A 71 16.82 -2.26 17.99
CA GLU A 71 17.62 -2.43 19.19
C GLU A 71 18.96 -3.13 18.95
N LYS A 72 19.99 -2.50 19.51
CA LYS A 72 21.39 -2.91 19.63
C LYS A 72 22.32 -2.64 18.45
N SER A 73 22.84 -1.42 18.42
CA SER A 73 24.23 -1.19 18.03
C SER A 73 24.83 -0.02 18.82
N GLU A 74 24.95 -0.18 20.14
CA GLU A 74 25.89 0.61 20.96
C GLU A 74 26.48 -0.32 22.02
N ASP A 75 27.58 -0.99 21.69
CA ASP A 75 28.73 -1.12 22.60
C ASP A 75 29.92 -1.69 21.81
N SER A 76 30.82 -0.83 21.34
CA SER A 76 32.19 -1.23 21.01
C SER A 76 33.13 -0.04 21.19
N LYS A 77 33.49 0.13 22.45
CA LYS A 77 34.70 0.73 23.01
C LYS A 77 35.95 0.56 22.12
N THR A 78 36.49 1.66 21.61
CA THR A 78 37.94 1.81 21.34
C THR A 78 38.36 3.27 21.49
N PRO A 79 39.35 3.61 22.35
CA PRO A 79 39.93 4.95 22.40
C PRO A 79 40.98 5.14 21.28
N ILE A 80 40.98 6.32 20.66
CA ILE A 80 41.90 6.75 19.60
C ILE A 80 43.13 7.42 20.26
N PRO A 81 44.39 7.12 19.84
CA PRO A 81 45.57 7.74 20.42
C PRO A 81 45.92 9.05 19.69
N TRP A 82 46.19 10.12 20.47
CA TRP A 82 47.02 11.27 20.09
C TRP A 82 47.89 11.63 21.30
#